data_AF-A0AAV2TKP2-F1
#
_entry.id   AF-A0AAV2TKP2-F1
#
_cell.length_a   1.000
_cell.length_b   1.000
_cell.length_c   1.000
_cell.angle_alpha   90.00
_cell.angle_beta   90.00
_cell.angle_gamma   90.00
#
_symmetry.space_group_name_H-M   'P 1'
#
loop_
_entity.id
_entity.type
_entity.pdbx_description
1 polymer ?
#
loop_
_entity_poly.entity_id
_entity_poly.type
_entity_poly.pdbx_seq_one_letter_code
_entity_poly.pdbx_strand_id
1 'polypeptide(L)'
;MKSPIFGAGTNNRHIKFDVARFFRPKAPLRIRGVDLDQTNWPSKGEIVFENYSTRYREGLQLTLKSLNLIVKPGEKIGVVGRTGAGKSTLTLALFRLIEAAGGRILIDGVDIEKIGLHDLRSKITIIPQDPVIFSGTLKFNLDPTKERSDEELWAALEGAHMKEFIEAQPDRLNFICAEGGCDLSAGQRQLICLARALLRKTKILILDEATAAVDAKTDDLIQNHIRTTFSDHTILTIAHRLSTVMDYNRILVLKDGWIAECDTPNNLLADPTSLFHAMAREANIISS
;
A
#
# COMPACT_ATOMS: atom_id res chain seq x y z
N MET A 1 -11.53 70.86 -10.39
CA MET A 1 -10.20 71.37 -9.97
C MET A 1 -9.35 70.16 -9.62
N LYS A 2 -8.22 69.98 -10.33
CA LYS A 2 -7.13 68.99 -10.16
C LYS A 2 -7.41 67.49 -10.42
N SER A 3 -6.97 67.02 -11.59
CA SER A 3 -6.27 65.73 -11.80
C SER A 3 -4.80 65.87 -11.29
N PRO A 4 -3.99 64.80 -11.04
CA PRO A 4 -3.57 63.75 -12.01
C PRO A 4 -3.56 62.30 -11.43
N ILE A 5 -3.79 61.22 -12.20
CA ILE A 5 -2.91 60.43 -13.11
C ILE A 5 -1.66 59.81 -12.46
N PHE A 6 -1.70 58.48 -12.27
CA PHE A 6 -0.71 57.42 -12.55
C PHE A 6 -1.52 56.10 -12.48
N GLY A 7 -1.52 55.11 -13.39
CA GLY A 7 -0.65 54.74 -14.50
C GLY A 7 -0.40 53.22 -14.42
N ALA A 8 -0.80 52.46 -15.45
CA ALA A 8 -0.59 51.03 -15.70
C ALA A 8 -1.38 50.04 -14.80
N GLY A 9 -2.20 49.10 -15.29
CA GLY A 9 -2.18 48.37 -16.55
C GLY A 9 -1.80 46.92 -16.29
N THR A 10 -2.75 46.02 -16.03
CA THR A 10 -2.63 44.59 -16.36
C THR A 10 -4.02 43.96 -16.54
N ASN A 11 -4.16 43.21 -17.64
CA ASN A 11 -5.32 42.42 -18.02
C ASN A 11 -5.73 41.44 -16.92
N ASN A 12 -6.91 41.64 -16.35
CA ASN A 12 -7.53 40.66 -15.45
C ASN A 12 -8.16 39.51 -16.28
N ARG A 13 -7.33 38.63 -16.85
CA ARG A 13 -7.80 37.31 -17.27
C ARG A 13 -7.97 36.49 -16.00
N HIS A 14 -9.20 36.40 -15.52
CA HIS A 14 -9.60 35.43 -14.51
C HIS A 14 -9.26 34.01 -15.02
N ILE A 15 -8.09 33.51 -14.64
CA ILE A 15 -7.79 32.08 -14.68
C ILE A 15 -8.65 31.48 -13.57
N LYS A 16 -9.83 30.96 -13.94
CA LYS A 16 -10.54 30.01 -13.09
C LYS A 16 -9.64 28.79 -12.94
N PHE A 17 -8.87 28.74 -11.86
CA PHE A 17 -8.21 27.53 -11.41
C PHE A 17 -9.30 26.56 -10.99
N ASP A 18 -9.69 25.70 -11.92
CA ASP A 18 -10.66 24.64 -11.65
C ASP A 18 -9.94 23.55 -10.86
N VAL A 19 -9.90 23.72 -9.53
CA VAL A 19 -9.30 22.79 -8.57
C VAL A 19 -9.87 21.37 -8.75
N ALA A 20 -11.11 21.25 -9.25
CA ALA A 20 -11.74 19.98 -9.57
C ALA A 20 -11.01 19.19 -10.67
N ARG A 21 -10.26 19.84 -11.56
CA ARG A 21 -9.50 19.16 -12.62
C ARG A 21 -8.25 18.44 -12.12
N PHE A 22 -7.72 18.84 -10.96
CA PHE A 22 -6.56 18.18 -10.34
C PHE A 22 -6.92 16.94 -9.52
N PHE A 23 -8.16 16.84 -9.03
CA PHE A 23 -8.64 15.71 -8.22
C PHE A 23 -9.48 14.70 -9.01
N ARG A 24 -9.70 14.91 -10.31
CA ARG A 24 -10.34 13.88 -11.14
C ARG A 24 -9.33 12.77 -11.43
N PRO A 25 -9.67 11.49 -11.15
CA PRO A 25 -8.83 10.39 -11.58
C PRO A 25 -8.67 10.48 -13.10
N LYS A 26 -7.41 10.41 -13.58
CA LYS A 26 -7.11 10.45 -15.01
C LYS A 26 -7.71 9.24 -15.74
N ALA A 27 -7.83 8.11 -15.05
CA ALA A 27 -8.45 6.88 -15.54
C ALA A 27 -9.91 6.73 -15.07
N PRO A 28 -10.76 6.04 -15.86
CA PRO A 28 -12.14 5.77 -15.49
C PRO A 28 -12.23 4.85 -14.26
N LEU A 29 -13.22 5.10 -13.40
CA LEU A 29 -13.48 4.27 -12.21
C LEU A 29 -13.94 2.85 -12.59
N ARG A 30 -14.68 2.71 -13.69
CA ARG A 30 -15.15 1.44 -14.28
C ARG A 30 -15.03 1.50 -15.79
N ILE A 31 -14.68 0.38 -16.43
CA ILE A 31 -14.59 0.26 -17.90
C ILE A 31 -15.68 -0.69 -18.37
N ARG A 32 -16.60 -0.22 -19.23
CA ARG A 32 -17.70 -1.06 -19.75
C ARG A 32 -17.13 -2.19 -20.61
N GLY A 33 -17.61 -3.42 -20.39
CA GLY A 33 -17.21 -4.62 -21.14
C GLY A 33 -16.01 -5.36 -20.56
N VAL A 34 -15.41 -4.86 -19.47
CA VAL A 34 -14.39 -5.57 -18.69
C VAL A 34 -15.05 -5.98 -17.37
N ASP A 35 -15.60 -7.19 -17.32
CA ASP A 35 -16.17 -7.76 -16.10
C ASP A 35 -15.19 -8.80 -15.53
N LEU A 36 -14.32 -8.34 -14.64
CA LEU A 36 -13.33 -9.19 -13.97
C LEU A 36 -13.88 -9.86 -12.71
N ASP A 37 -15.07 -9.45 -12.25
CA ASP A 37 -15.71 -10.09 -11.11
C ASP A 37 -16.22 -11.49 -11.49
N GLN A 38 -16.61 -11.69 -12.75
CA GLN A 38 -16.97 -13.02 -13.28
C GLN A 38 -15.77 -13.96 -13.47
N THR A 39 -14.54 -13.44 -13.55
CA THR A 39 -13.35 -14.24 -13.88
C THR A 39 -12.53 -14.66 -12.66
N ASN A 40 -13.00 -14.37 -11.44
CA ASN A 40 -12.26 -14.57 -10.18
C ASN A 40 -10.84 -13.97 -10.23
N TRP A 41 -10.68 -12.88 -10.97
CA TRP A 41 -9.39 -12.23 -11.16
C TRP A 41 -9.09 -11.28 -9.98
N PRO A 42 -7.84 -11.23 -9.49
CA PRO A 42 -6.74 -12.16 -9.76
C PRO A 42 -6.93 -13.48 -9.00
N SER A 43 -6.63 -14.58 -9.67
CA SER A 43 -6.79 -15.94 -9.14
C SER A 43 -5.54 -16.45 -8.41
N LYS A 44 -4.36 -15.98 -8.83
CA LYS A 44 -3.06 -16.41 -8.30
C LYS A 44 -2.34 -15.26 -7.58
N GLY A 45 -2.44 -14.04 -8.11
CA GLY A 45 -1.77 -12.86 -7.55
C GLY A 45 -0.34 -12.67 -8.04
N GLU A 46 0.00 -13.12 -9.25
CA GLU A 46 1.27 -12.78 -9.90
C GLU A 46 1.28 -11.29 -10.26
N ILE A 47 2.42 -10.63 -10.05
CA ILE A 47 2.62 -9.22 -10.44
C ILE A 47 3.85 -9.13 -11.32
N VAL A 48 3.71 -8.54 -12.51
CA VAL A 48 4.81 -8.35 -13.46
C VAL A 48 4.95 -6.88 -13.83
N PHE A 49 6.14 -6.34 -13.65
CA PHE A 49 6.54 -5.03 -14.18
C PHE A 49 7.35 -5.27 -15.44
N GLU A 50 6.93 -4.67 -16.56
CA GLU A 50 7.63 -4.76 -17.85
C GLU A 50 8.06 -3.36 -18.30
N ASN A 51 9.36 -3.08 -18.19
CA ASN A 51 9.98 -1.77 -18.48
C ASN A 51 9.21 -0.59 -17.86
N TYR A 52 8.64 -0.79 -16.68
CA TYR A 52 7.70 0.15 -16.08
C TYR A 52 8.40 1.41 -15.59
N SER A 53 7.87 2.58 -15.98
CA SER A 53 8.36 3.89 -15.56
C SER A 53 7.20 4.78 -15.15
N THR A 54 7.40 5.64 -14.15
CA THR A 54 6.37 6.61 -13.73
C THR A 54 6.99 7.90 -13.19
N ARG A 55 6.18 8.96 -13.17
CA ARG A 55 6.48 10.29 -12.62
C ARG A 55 5.21 10.91 -12.08
N TYR A 56 5.33 11.72 -11.03
CA TYR A 56 4.18 12.37 -10.39
C TYR A 56 3.46 13.36 -11.33
N ARG A 57 4.19 14.04 -12.21
CA ARG A 57 3.64 15.02 -13.16
C ARG A 57 4.44 15.01 -14.45
N GLU A 58 3.78 15.34 -15.56
CA GLU A 58 4.46 15.60 -16.82
C GLU A 58 5.46 16.75 -16.65
N GLY A 59 6.60 16.65 -17.35
CA GLY A 59 7.71 17.59 -17.22
C GLY A 59 8.64 17.34 -16.02
N LEU A 60 8.24 16.52 -15.04
CA LEU A 60 9.15 16.06 -13.98
C LEU A 60 9.98 14.85 -14.42
N GLN A 61 11.09 14.64 -13.73
CA GLN A 61 11.92 13.45 -13.90
C GLN A 61 11.15 12.18 -13.50
N LEU A 62 11.50 11.07 -14.15
CA LEU A 62 11.00 9.75 -13.79
C LEU A 62 11.43 9.39 -12.36
N THR A 63 10.46 8.98 -11.55
CA THR A 63 10.69 8.52 -10.18
C THR A 63 10.97 7.02 -10.16
N LEU A 64 10.26 6.22 -10.95
CA LEU A 64 10.62 4.84 -11.26
C LEU A 64 11.03 4.75 -12.72
N LYS A 65 12.07 3.97 -12.99
CA LYS A 65 12.80 3.97 -14.26
C LYS A 65 12.98 2.52 -14.73
N SER A 66 12.27 2.16 -15.78
CA SER A 66 12.33 0.88 -16.50
C SER A 66 12.41 -0.36 -15.59
N LEU A 67 11.52 -0.45 -14.61
CA LEU A 67 11.48 -1.60 -13.71
C LEU A 67 11.08 -2.87 -14.47
N ASN A 68 11.87 -3.92 -14.28
CA ASN A 68 11.58 -5.27 -14.73
C ASN A 68 11.61 -6.21 -13.52
N LEU A 69 10.44 -6.70 -13.13
CA LEU A 69 10.28 -7.52 -11.93
C LEU A 69 9.13 -8.50 -12.14
N ILE A 70 9.32 -9.74 -11.73
CA ILE A 70 8.28 -10.75 -11.61
C ILE A 70 8.17 -11.12 -10.14
N VAL A 71 6.99 -10.91 -9.57
CA VAL A 71 6.58 -11.37 -8.24
C VAL A 71 5.66 -12.55 -8.45
N LYS A 72 6.10 -13.74 -8.05
CA LYS A 72 5.39 -15.00 -8.25
C LYS A 72 4.16 -15.07 -7.33
N PRO A 73 3.13 -15.86 -7.67
CA PRO A 73 2.02 -16.14 -6.78
C PRO A 73 2.49 -16.64 -5.40
N GLY A 74 1.95 -16.04 -4.32
CA GLY A 74 2.31 -16.40 -2.95
C GLY A 74 3.71 -15.94 -2.51
N GLU A 75 4.44 -15.23 -3.37
CA GLU A 75 5.78 -14.74 -3.04
C GLU A 75 5.70 -13.52 -2.14
N LYS A 76 6.53 -13.52 -1.10
CA LYS A 76 6.73 -12.41 -0.18
C LYS A 76 8.01 -11.68 -0.58
N ILE A 77 7.88 -10.43 -0.99
CA ILE A 77 9.01 -9.56 -1.35
C ILE A 77 9.11 -8.34 -0.43
N GLY A 78 10.28 -8.18 0.18
CA GLY A 78 10.63 -7.01 0.97
C GLY A 78 11.22 -5.92 0.06
N VAL A 79 10.62 -4.75 0.02
CA VAL A 79 11.07 -3.60 -0.78
C VAL A 79 11.83 -2.64 0.13
N VAL A 80 13.13 -2.52 -0.12
CA VAL A 80 14.07 -1.73 0.68
C VAL A 80 14.82 -0.73 -0.18
N GLY A 81 15.49 0.22 0.46
CA GLY A 81 16.19 1.31 -0.21
C GLY A 81 16.19 2.58 0.61
N ARG A 82 17.12 3.49 0.30
CA ARG A 82 17.20 4.79 0.99
C ARG A 82 15.94 5.63 0.77
N THR A 83 15.75 6.66 1.60
CA THR A 83 14.70 7.66 1.38
C THR A 83 14.85 8.28 0.00
N GLY A 84 13.74 8.41 -0.74
CA GLY A 84 13.75 8.90 -2.12
C GLY A 84 14.07 7.85 -3.19
N ALA A 85 14.36 6.60 -2.82
CA ALA A 85 14.67 5.54 -3.80
C ALA A 85 13.48 5.10 -4.69
N GLY A 86 12.24 5.47 -4.32
CA GLY A 86 11.03 5.13 -5.08
C GLY A 86 10.12 4.07 -4.43
N LYS A 87 10.39 3.64 -3.17
CA LYS A 87 9.59 2.61 -2.48
C LYS A 87 8.09 2.93 -2.43
N SER A 88 7.69 4.07 -1.87
CA SER A 88 6.28 4.48 -1.82
C SER A 88 5.70 4.69 -3.22
N THR A 89 6.50 5.18 -4.17
CA THR A 89 6.09 5.35 -5.57
C THR A 89 5.72 4.01 -6.22
N LEU A 90 6.38 2.90 -5.85
CA LEU A 90 6.03 1.56 -6.32
C LEU A 90 4.59 1.17 -5.91
N THR A 91 4.23 1.43 -4.65
CA THR A 91 2.86 1.18 -4.16
C THR A 91 1.85 2.09 -4.86
N LEU A 92 2.16 3.38 -5.02
CA LEU A 92 1.28 4.31 -5.74
C LEU A 92 1.07 3.89 -7.20
N ALA A 93 2.08 3.33 -7.86
CA ALA A 93 2.00 2.79 -9.20
C ALA A 93 1.08 1.56 -9.28
N LEU A 94 1.20 0.62 -8.34
CA LEU A 94 0.34 -0.57 -8.26
C LEU A 94 -1.14 -0.23 -8.09
N PHE A 95 -1.45 0.76 -7.24
CA PHE A 95 -2.82 1.26 -7.05
C PHE A 95 -3.30 2.19 -8.18
N ARG A 96 -2.47 2.44 -9.20
CA ARG A 96 -2.71 3.45 -10.25
C ARG A 96 -3.17 4.78 -9.67
N LEU A 97 -2.49 5.24 -8.61
CA LEU A 97 -2.63 6.61 -8.09
C LEU A 97 -1.74 7.58 -8.88
N ILE A 98 -0.71 7.05 -9.51
CA ILE A 98 0.09 7.67 -10.55
C ILE A 98 0.06 6.77 -11.78
N GLU A 99 -0.13 7.34 -12.97
CA GLU A 99 -0.19 6.57 -14.22
C GLU A 99 1.22 6.26 -14.74
N ALA A 100 1.33 5.26 -15.60
CA ALA A 100 2.61 4.95 -16.24
C ALA A 100 3.05 6.12 -17.14
N ALA A 101 4.37 6.36 -17.15
CA ALA A 101 5.02 7.17 -18.16
C ALA A 101 5.59 6.31 -19.30
N GLY A 102 5.71 5.00 -19.09
CA GLY A 102 6.17 4.01 -20.06
C GLY A 102 6.17 2.61 -19.45
N GLY A 103 6.18 1.58 -20.30
CA GLY A 103 6.03 0.19 -19.87
C GLY A 103 4.63 -0.11 -19.32
N ARG A 104 4.48 -1.21 -18.60
CA ARG A 104 3.19 -1.62 -18.02
C ARG A 104 3.36 -2.49 -16.77
N ILE A 105 2.26 -2.63 -16.03
CA ILE A 105 2.14 -3.59 -14.93
C ILE A 105 1.05 -4.59 -15.31
N LEU A 106 1.36 -5.86 -15.17
CA LEU A 106 0.42 -6.97 -15.36
C LEU A 106 0.13 -7.60 -14.00
N ILE A 107 -1.13 -7.94 -13.76
CA ILE A 107 -1.52 -8.80 -12.63
C ILE A 107 -2.23 -10.03 -13.22
N ASP A 108 -1.70 -11.22 -12.92
CA ASP A 108 -2.12 -12.49 -13.55
C ASP A 108 -2.21 -12.38 -15.09
N GLY A 109 -1.23 -11.72 -15.71
CA GLY A 109 -1.16 -11.48 -17.16
C GLY A 109 -2.11 -10.41 -17.71
N VAL A 110 -2.98 -9.82 -16.88
CA VAL A 110 -3.87 -8.74 -17.29
C VAL A 110 -3.22 -7.39 -17.04
N ASP A 111 -3.12 -6.58 -18.09
CA ASP A 111 -2.63 -5.21 -18.00
C ASP A 111 -3.58 -4.33 -17.18
N ILE A 112 -3.09 -3.82 -16.05
CA ILE A 112 -3.91 -3.07 -15.09
C ILE A 112 -4.39 -1.72 -15.63
N GLU A 113 -3.78 -1.19 -16.69
CA GLU A 113 -4.26 0.03 -17.36
C GLU A 113 -5.61 -0.18 -18.06
N LYS A 114 -5.90 -1.42 -18.47
CA LYS A 114 -7.13 -1.82 -19.16
C LYS A 114 -8.29 -2.12 -18.22
N ILE A 115 -8.08 -1.95 -16.92
CA ILE A 115 -9.04 -2.28 -15.86
C ILE A 115 -9.56 -0.99 -15.22
N GLY A 116 -10.83 -0.99 -14.79
CA GLY A 116 -11.39 0.11 -14.01
C GLY A 116 -10.69 0.24 -12.65
N LEU A 117 -10.48 1.46 -12.18
CA LEU A 117 -9.80 1.69 -10.89
C LEU A 117 -10.53 1.04 -9.70
N HIS A 118 -11.86 0.96 -9.74
CA HIS A 118 -12.64 0.28 -8.70
C HIS A 118 -12.30 -1.22 -8.67
N ASP A 119 -12.27 -1.85 -9.84
CA ASP A 119 -12.07 -3.29 -10.00
C ASP A 119 -10.61 -3.68 -9.71
N LEU A 120 -9.65 -2.82 -10.04
CA LEU A 120 -8.25 -3.04 -9.65
C LEU A 120 -8.06 -2.91 -8.13
N ARG A 121 -8.54 -1.82 -7.54
CA ARG A 121 -8.26 -1.48 -6.13
C ARG A 121 -9.08 -2.32 -5.14
N SER A 122 -10.16 -2.95 -5.58
CA SER A 122 -10.89 -3.94 -4.77
C SER A 122 -10.10 -5.26 -4.64
N LYS A 123 -9.18 -5.54 -5.56
CA LYS A 123 -8.39 -6.79 -5.60
C LYS A 123 -7.00 -6.69 -4.96
N ILE A 124 -6.60 -5.49 -4.55
CA ILE A 124 -5.34 -5.24 -3.83
C ILE A 124 -5.69 -4.69 -2.46
N THR A 125 -5.18 -5.32 -1.41
CA THR A 125 -5.33 -4.85 -0.04
C THR A 125 -4.06 -4.16 0.43
N ILE A 126 -4.22 -3.08 1.20
CA ILE A 126 -3.11 -2.38 1.86
C ILE A 126 -3.33 -2.38 3.36
N ILE A 127 -2.26 -2.66 4.11
CA ILE A 127 -2.18 -2.41 5.55
C ILE A 127 -1.16 -1.28 5.73
N PRO A 128 -1.63 -0.04 5.96
CA PRO A 128 -0.75 1.11 6.14
C PRO A 128 -0.12 1.11 7.53
N GLN A 129 0.99 1.85 7.64
CA GLN A 129 1.67 2.13 8.89
C GLN A 129 0.74 2.74 9.95
N ASP A 130 -0.03 3.76 9.56
CA ASP A 130 -0.92 4.52 10.43
C ASP A 130 -2.37 4.25 9.99
N PRO A 131 -3.05 3.26 10.60
CA PRO A 131 -4.41 2.92 10.25
C PRO A 131 -5.32 4.07 10.62
N VAL A 132 -6.05 4.57 9.62
CA VAL A 132 -7.10 5.56 9.83
C VAL A 132 -8.36 4.83 10.27
N ILE A 133 -8.85 5.20 11.45
CA ILE A 133 -10.17 4.82 11.96
C ILE A 133 -11.10 6.02 11.80
N PHE A 134 -12.22 5.81 11.13
CA PHE A 134 -13.24 6.82 10.91
C PHE A 134 -14.16 6.91 12.12
N SER A 135 -14.66 8.10 12.40
CA SER A 135 -15.73 8.27 13.39
C SER A 135 -16.97 7.49 12.96
N GLY A 136 -17.54 6.71 13.88
CA GLY A 136 -18.72 5.88 13.62
C GLY A 136 -18.61 4.49 14.26
N THR A 137 -19.49 3.58 13.87
CA THR A 137 -19.47 2.22 14.42
C THR A 137 -18.23 1.44 13.97
N LEU A 138 -17.79 0.50 14.80
CA LEU A 138 -16.77 -0.47 14.41
C LEU A 138 -17.21 -1.23 13.15
N LYS A 139 -18.49 -1.62 13.06
CA LYS A 139 -19.06 -2.27 11.88
C LYS A 139 -18.83 -1.46 10.60
N PHE A 140 -19.08 -0.14 10.63
CA PHE A 140 -18.79 0.74 9.49
C PHE A 140 -17.30 0.81 9.17
N ASN A 141 -16.45 0.83 10.20
CA ASN A 141 -15.02 0.82 10.02
C ASN A 141 -14.50 -0.48 9.39
N LEU A 142 -15.09 -1.63 9.71
CA LEU A 142 -14.71 -2.93 9.15
C LEU A 142 -15.23 -3.11 7.72
N ASP A 143 -16.50 -2.77 7.50
CA ASP A 143 -17.19 -2.93 6.22
C ASP A 143 -18.08 -1.72 5.90
N PRO A 144 -17.54 -0.71 5.19
CA PRO A 144 -18.32 0.46 4.80
C PRO A 144 -19.30 0.16 3.66
N THR A 145 -19.13 -0.93 2.89
CA THR A 145 -20.05 -1.30 1.81
C THR A 145 -21.27 -2.06 2.31
N LYS A 146 -21.22 -2.59 3.54
CA LYS A 146 -22.28 -3.37 4.19
C LYS A 146 -22.63 -4.64 3.41
N GLU A 147 -21.63 -5.23 2.77
CA GLU A 147 -21.74 -6.45 1.97
C GLU A 147 -21.47 -7.71 2.81
N ARG A 148 -20.96 -7.56 4.04
CA ARG A 148 -20.57 -8.66 4.93
C ARG A 148 -21.59 -8.89 6.03
N SER A 149 -21.79 -10.16 6.37
CA SER A 149 -22.64 -10.56 7.50
C SER A 149 -21.93 -10.34 8.85
N ASP A 150 -22.68 -10.26 9.94
CA ASP A 150 -22.09 -10.10 11.27
C ASP A 150 -21.18 -11.28 11.64
N GLU A 151 -21.49 -12.49 11.17
CA GLU A 151 -20.66 -13.67 11.32
C GLU A 151 -19.31 -13.52 10.62
N GLU A 152 -19.29 -12.96 9.40
CA GLU A 152 -18.04 -12.66 8.69
C GLU A 152 -17.23 -11.58 9.43
N LEU A 153 -17.88 -10.55 9.97
CA LEU A 153 -17.21 -9.51 10.76
C LEU A 153 -16.58 -10.08 12.02
N TRP A 154 -17.30 -10.93 12.75
CA TRP A 154 -16.77 -11.59 13.94
C TRP A 154 -15.64 -12.56 13.63
N ALA A 155 -15.74 -13.32 12.54
CA ALA A 155 -14.66 -14.21 12.10
C ALA A 155 -13.39 -13.41 11.74
N ALA A 156 -13.53 -12.25 11.11
CA ALA A 156 -12.39 -11.37 10.83
C ALA A 156 -11.79 -10.74 12.10
N LEU A 157 -12.62 -10.35 13.07
CA LEU A 157 -12.14 -9.87 14.38
C LEU A 157 -11.45 -10.96 15.17
N GLU A 158 -11.94 -12.20 15.12
CA GLU A 158 -11.30 -13.37 15.72
C GLU A 158 -9.95 -13.66 15.06
N GLY A 159 -9.93 -13.71 13.73
CA GLY A 159 -8.72 -13.84 12.94
C GLY A 159 -7.76 -12.68 13.08
N ALA A 160 -8.13 -11.57 13.72
CA ALA A 160 -7.27 -10.44 14.04
C ALA A 160 -7.05 -10.25 15.56
N HIS A 161 -7.41 -11.24 16.39
CA HIS A 161 -7.28 -11.18 17.86
C HIS A 161 -7.98 -9.97 18.53
N MET A 162 -9.05 -9.46 17.92
CA MET A 162 -9.85 -8.35 18.45
C MET A 162 -11.22 -8.79 18.99
N LYS A 163 -11.61 -10.05 18.78
CA LYS A 163 -12.94 -10.56 19.20
C LYS A 163 -13.21 -10.34 20.69
N GLU A 164 -12.33 -10.80 21.57
CA GLU A 164 -12.52 -10.68 23.03
C GLU A 164 -12.63 -9.20 23.47
N PHE A 165 -11.78 -8.34 22.92
CA PHE A 165 -11.79 -6.91 23.22
C PHE A 165 -13.13 -6.25 22.80
N ILE A 166 -13.65 -6.62 21.64
CA ILE A 166 -14.92 -6.06 21.12
C ILE A 166 -16.14 -6.69 21.80
N GLU A 167 -16.10 -7.98 22.16
CA GLU A 167 -17.18 -8.64 22.93
C GLU A 167 -17.36 -8.01 24.31
N ALA A 168 -16.27 -7.52 24.92
CA ALA A 168 -16.30 -6.81 26.20
C ALA A 168 -16.87 -5.38 26.11
N GLN A 169 -17.00 -4.80 24.91
CA GLN A 169 -17.61 -3.48 24.74
C GLN A 169 -19.15 -3.56 24.88
N PRO A 170 -19.81 -2.58 25.53
CA PRO A 170 -21.26 -2.59 25.72
C PRO A 170 -22.06 -2.77 24.41
N ASP A 171 -21.62 -2.10 23.34
CA ASP A 171 -22.30 -2.09 22.05
C ASP A 171 -21.69 -3.04 21.01
N ARG A 172 -20.64 -3.81 21.38
CA ARG A 172 -19.96 -4.80 20.53
C ARG A 172 -19.62 -4.27 19.12
N LEU A 173 -20.19 -4.82 18.05
CA LEU A 173 -19.97 -4.35 16.67
C LEU A 173 -20.45 -2.90 16.44
N ASN A 174 -21.37 -2.41 17.26
CA ASN A 174 -21.85 -1.04 17.24
C ASN A 174 -21.04 -0.11 18.16
N PHE A 175 -19.94 -0.59 18.75
CA PHE A 175 -18.96 0.23 19.45
C PHE A 175 -18.59 1.45 18.61
N ILE A 176 -18.68 2.65 19.21
CA ILE A 176 -18.43 3.90 18.53
C ILE A 176 -16.94 4.23 18.62
N CYS A 177 -16.26 4.17 17.48
CA CYS A 177 -14.89 4.64 17.34
C CYS A 177 -14.88 6.17 17.25
N ALA A 178 -13.98 6.82 17.99
CA ALA A 178 -13.77 8.25 17.87
C ALA A 178 -13.01 8.57 16.56
N GLU A 179 -13.03 9.85 16.15
CA GLU A 179 -12.27 10.30 14.99
C GLU A 179 -10.77 10.01 15.16
N GLY A 180 -10.18 9.33 14.17
CA GLY A 180 -8.78 8.89 14.23
C GLY A 180 -8.52 7.72 15.17
N GLY A 181 -9.55 7.16 15.84
CA GLY A 181 -9.41 6.06 16.79
C GLY A 181 -8.54 6.43 17.99
N CYS A 182 -8.70 7.64 18.51
CA CYS A 182 -7.95 8.14 19.67
C CYS A 182 -8.30 7.42 20.98
N ASP A 183 -9.45 6.74 21.00
CA ASP A 183 -9.95 5.83 22.02
C ASP A 183 -9.31 4.42 21.96
N LEU A 184 -8.54 4.13 20.91
CA LEU A 184 -7.87 2.86 20.68
C LEU A 184 -6.36 3.01 20.82
N SER A 185 -5.68 1.97 21.30
CA SER A 185 -4.22 1.90 21.23
C SER A 185 -3.74 1.76 19.78
N ALA A 186 -2.47 2.09 19.52
CA ALA A 186 -1.87 1.92 18.20
C ALA A 186 -1.95 0.46 17.70
N GLY A 187 -1.71 -0.51 18.59
CA GLY A 187 -1.86 -1.93 18.29
C GLY A 187 -3.30 -2.31 17.93
N GLN A 188 -4.30 -1.84 18.67
CA GLN A 188 -5.71 -2.12 18.36
C GLN A 188 -6.14 -1.53 17.02
N ARG A 189 -5.69 -0.32 16.67
CA ARG A 189 -5.94 0.26 15.33
C ARG A 189 -5.33 -0.60 14.22
N GLN A 190 -4.13 -1.15 14.44
CA GLN A 190 -3.48 -2.08 13.53
C GLN A 190 -4.27 -3.38 13.38
N LEU A 191 -4.70 -3.98 14.49
CA LEU A 191 -5.51 -5.20 14.45
C LEU A 191 -6.88 -5.00 13.79
N ILE A 192 -7.51 -3.83 13.94
CA ILE A 192 -8.73 -3.49 13.17
C ILE A 192 -8.41 -3.41 11.67
N CYS A 193 -7.26 -2.84 11.29
CA CYS A 193 -6.84 -2.79 9.90
C CYS A 193 -6.57 -4.18 9.31
N LEU A 194 -5.98 -5.06 10.10
CA LEU A 194 -5.81 -6.46 9.78
C LEU A 194 -7.17 -7.17 9.60
N ALA A 195 -8.15 -6.92 10.46
CA ALA A 195 -9.50 -7.44 10.29
C ALA A 195 -10.13 -6.97 8.97
N ARG A 196 -9.93 -5.70 8.57
CA ARG A 196 -10.35 -5.21 7.24
C ARG A 196 -9.68 -5.99 6.10
N ALA A 197 -8.38 -6.29 6.24
CA ALA A 197 -7.65 -7.05 5.23
C ALA A 197 -8.19 -8.49 5.09
N LEU A 198 -8.51 -9.14 6.21
CA LEU A 198 -9.13 -10.46 6.26
C LEU A 198 -10.49 -10.49 5.56
N LEU A 199 -11.32 -9.46 5.76
CA LEU A 199 -12.64 -9.35 5.11
C LEU A 199 -12.54 -9.21 3.59
N ARG A 200 -11.47 -8.61 3.08
CA ARG A 200 -11.28 -8.35 1.65
C ARG A 200 -10.94 -9.61 0.84
N LYS A 201 -10.35 -10.64 1.46
CA LYS A 201 -10.04 -11.94 0.81
C LYS A 201 -9.29 -11.80 -0.54
N THR A 202 -8.40 -10.82 -0.66
CA THR A 202 -7.62 -10.52 -1.89
C THR A 202 -6.37 -11.37 -1.99
N LYS A 203 -5.89 -11.70 -3.20
CA LYS A 203 -4.62 -12.44 -3.38
C LYS A 203 -3.34 -11.62 -3.24
N ILE A 204 -3.44 -10.30 -3.30
CA ILE A 204 -2.29 -9.38 -3.23
C ILE A 204 -2.44 -8.47 -2.01
N LEU A 205 -1.41 -8.44 -1.17
CA LEU A 205 -1.32 -7.61 0.02
C LEU A 205 -0.10 -6.69 -0.05
N ILE A 206 -0.29 -5.42 0.25
CA ILE A 206 0.77 -4.43 0.40
C ILE A 206 0.87 -4.03 1.87
N LEU A 207 2.07 -4.15 2.45
CA LEU A 207 2.36 -3.68 3.80
C LEU A 207 3.25 -2.44 3.69
N ASP A 208 2.84 -1.34 4.33
CA ASP A 208 3.64 -0.11 4.39
C ASP A 208 4.13 0.08 5.82
N GLU A 209 5.38 -0.28 6.09
CA GLU A 209 5.92 -0.37 7.45
C GLU A 209 6.78 0.86 7.77
N ALA A 210 6.34 1.71 8.70
CA ALA A 210 7.24 2.63 9.40
C ALA A 210 7.00 2.65 10.92
N THR A 211 7.96 2.09 11.65
CA THR A 211 7.81 1.72 13.06
C THR A 211 8.25 2.84 14.01
N ALA A 212 7.30 3.64 14.50
CA ALA A 212 7.57 4.58 15.59
C ALA A 212 6.55 4.54 16.76
N ALA A 213 5.37 3.94 16.58
CA ALA A 213 4.25 4.12 17.51
C ALA A 213 3.79 2.85 18.28
N VAL A 214 4.39 1.68 18.01
CA VAL A 214 4.04 0.40 18.64
C VAL A 214 5.28 -0.15 19.34
N ASP A 215 5.12 -0.70 20.55
CA ASP A 215 6.24 -1.36 21.24
C ASP A 215 6.71 -2.59 20.46
N ALA A 216 8.01 -2.91 20.55
CA ALA A 216 8.62 -3.94 19.73
C ALA A 216 7.95 -5.33 19.87
N LYS A 217 7.46 -5.67 21.07
CA LYS A 217 6.83 -6.96 21.33
C LYS A 217 5.46 -7.07 20.66
N THR A 218 4.65 -6.01 20.75
CA THR A 218 3.35 -5.96 20.07
C THR A 218 3.53 -5.95 18.55
N ASP A 219 4.53 -5.24 18.04
CA ASP A 219 4.85 -5.21 16.60
C ASP A 219 5.25 -6.62 16.10
N ASP A 220 6.15 -7.31 16.80
CA ASP A 220 6.55 -8.68 16.45
C ASP A 220 5.36 -9.65 16.42
N LEU A 221 4.43 -9.52 17.37
CA LEU A 221 3.21 -10.31 17.39
C LEU A 221 2.32 -10.03 16.17
N ILE A 222 2.10 -8.75 15.84
CA ILE A 222 1.30 -8.35 14.68
C ILE A 222 1.96 -8.85 13.38
N GLN A 223 3.27 -8.69 13.23
CA GLN A 223 4.01 -9.15 12.04
C GLN A 223 3.98 -10.68 11.89
N ASN A 224 4.19 -11.42 12.98
CA ASN A 224 4.05 -12.87 12.99
C ASN A 224 2.66 -13.30 12.55
N HIS A 225 1.65 -12.61 13.06
CA HIS A 225 0.26 -12.92 12.75
C HIS A 225 -0.08 -12.65 11.28
N ILE A 226 0.33 -11.49 10.73
CA ILE A 226 0.22 -11.20 9.29
C ILE A 226 0.89 -12.31 8.47
N ARG A 227 2.10 -12.74 8.86
CA ARG A 227 2.84 -13.79 8.15
C ARG A 227 2.11 -15.13 8.10
N THR A 228 1.49 -15.53 9.21
CA THR A 228 0.75 -16.80 9.31
C THR A 228 -0.60 -16.73 8.62
N THR A 229 -1.32 -15.63 8.81
CA THR A 229 -2.68 -15.44 8.27
C THR A 229 -2.69 -15.31 6.75
N PHE A 230 -1.66 -14.67 6.18
CA PHE A 230 -1.56 -14.43 4.73
C PHE A 230 -0.47 -15.30 4.07
N SER A 231 -0.29 -16.53 4.54
CA SER A 231 0.79 -17.41 4.05
C SER A 231 0.67 -17.79 2.56
N ASP A 232 -0.55 -17.81 2.02
CA ASP A 232 -0.86 -18.11 0.61
C ASP A 232 -1.02 -16.86 -0.27
N HIS A 233 -0.72 -15.67 0.26
CA HIS A 233 -0.88 -14.40 -0.44
C HIS A 233 0.44 -13.92 -1.04
N THR A 234 0.36 -13.23 -2.17
CA THR A 234 1.48 -12.44 -2.68
C THR A 234 1.60 -11.18 -1.84
N ILE A 235 2.76 -10.96 -1.20
CA ILE A 235 2.97 -9.84 -0.27
C ILE A 235 4.11 -8.96 -0.75
N LEU A 236 3.86 -7.66 -0.86
CA LEU A 236 4.90 -6.65 -1.03
C LEU A 236 4.98 -5.79 0.22
N THR A 237 6.13 -5.78 0.89
CA THR A 237 6.33 -5.01 2.12
C THR A 237 7.33 -3.92 1.89
N ILE A 238 6.90 -2.66 1.97
CA ILE A 238 7.83 -1.53 2.05
C ILE A 238 8.41 -1.52 3.45
N ALA A 239 9.65 -1.97 3.57
CA ALA A 239 10.30 -2.12 4.86
C ALA A 239 11.22 -0.93 5.15
N HIS A 240 11.03 -0.36 6.34
CA HIS A 240 11.97 0.59 6.94
C HIS A 240 12.90 -0.08 7.95
N ARG A 241 12.47 -1.18 8.58
CA ARG A 241 13.31 -2.07 9.36
C ARG A 241 13.62 -3.29 8.51
N LEU A 242 14.90 -3.58 8.29
CA LEU A 242 15.23 -4.76 7.47
C LEU A 242 14.91 -6.07 8.20
N SER A 243 14.88 -6.06 9.54
CA SER A 243 14.59 -7.23 10.38
C SER A 243 13.23 -7.88 10.07
N THR A 244 12.25 -7.11 9.62
CA THR A 244 10.89 -7.60 9.34
C THR A 244 10.76 -8.34 8.02
N VAL A 245 11.76 -8.19 7.13
CA VAL A 245 11.78 -8.82 5.81
C VAL A 245 12.90 -9.85 5.65
N MET A 246 13.63 -10.17 6.72
CA MET A 246 14.74 -11.14 6.66
C MET A 246 14.30 -12.57 6.33
N ASP A 247 13.05 -12.92 6.61
CA ASP A 247 12.44 -14.22 6.35
C ASP A 247 11.65 -14.27 5.02
N TYR A 248 11.74 -13.21 4.20
CA TYR A 248 11.01 -13.12 2.95
C TYR A 248 11.69 -13.93 1.85
N ASN A 249 10.93 -14.27 0.80
CA ASN A 249 11.47 -15.04 -0.32
C ASN A 249 12.57 -14.28 -1.05
N ARG A 250 12.37 -12.97 -1.28
CA ARG A 250 13.34 -12.08 -1.92
C ARG A 250 13.27 -10.67 -1.35
N ILE A 251 14.38 -9.95 -1.45
CA ILE A 251 14.47 -8.53 -1.20
C ILE A 251 14.65 -7.80 -2.52
N LEU A 252 13.83 -6.78 -2.75
CA LEU A 252 13.96 -5.83 -3.84
C LEU A 252 14.64 -4.56 -3.31
N VAL A 253 15.88 -4.32 -3.72
CA VAL A 253 16.61 -3.10 -3.36
C VAL A 253 16.37 -2.06 -4.46
N LEU A 254 15.67 -0.98 -4.10
CA LEU A 254 15.51 0.18 -4.97
C LEU A 254 16.61 1.22 -4.72
N LYS A 255 17.15 1.78 -5.81
CA LYS A 255 18.12 2.88 -5.79
C LYS A 255 17.84 3.84 -6.95
N ASP A 256 17.63 5.11 -6.62
CA ASP A 256 17.42 6.19 -7.60
C ASP A 256 16.34 5.90 -8.67
N GLY A 257 15.31 5.15 -8.28
CA GLY A 257 14.21 4.75 -9.14
C GLY A 257 14.42 3.47 -9.95
N TRP A 258 15.56 2.80 -9.80
CA TRP A 258 15.89 1.54 -10.46
C TRP A 258 15.86 0.38 -9.48
N ILE A 259 15.66 -0.84 -10.00
CA ILE A 259 15.96 -2.07 -9.26
C ILE A 259 17.47 -2.25 -9.30
N ALA A 260 18.12 -2.09 -8.15
CA ALA A 260 19.56 -2.32 -8.04
C ALA A 260 19.87 -3.79 -7.82
N GLU A 261 19.12 -4.45 -6.94
CA GLU A 261 19.31 -5.85 -6.56
C GLU A 261 17.94 -6.51 -6.33
N CYS A 262 17.82 -7.79 -6.66
CA CYS A 262 16.61 -8.55 -6.35
C CYS A 262 16.88 -10.05 -6.18
N ASP A 263 17.19 -10.48 -4.96
CA ASP A 263 17.54 -11.86 -4.63
C ASP A 263 17.13 -12.22 -3.19
N THR A 264 17.36 -13.45 -2.76
CA THR A 264 17.09 -13.92 -1.39
C THR A 264 17.89 -13.10 -0.36
N PRO A 265 17.36 -12.88 0.85
CA PRO A 265 18.10 -12.21 1.93
C PRO A 265 19.49 -12.83 2.16
N ASN A 266 19.58 -14.16 2.18
CA ASN A 266 20.84 -14.88 2.42
C ASN A 266 21.89 -14.60 1.34
N ASN A 267 21.52 -14.62 0.05
CA ASN A 267 22.45 -14.33 -1.03
C ASN A 267 22.97 -12.89 -0.95
N LEU A 268 22.07 -11.94 -0.71
CA LEU A 268 22.44 -10.53 -0.62
C LEU A 268 23.31 -10.23 0.61
N LEU A 269 23.10 -10.90 1.74
CA LEU A 269 23.94 -10.75 2.93
C LEU A 269 25.31 -11.41 2.77
N ALA A 270 25.39 -12.50 2.00
CA ALA A 270 26.64 -13.21 1.74
C ALA A 270 27.58 -12.41 0.82
N ASP A 271 27.06 -11.48 0.02
CA ASP A 271 27.83 -10.60 -0.86
C ASP A 271 28.19 -9.28 -0.17
N PRO A 272 29.46 -9.03 0.21
CA PRO A 272 29.87 -7.79 0.87
C PRO A 272 29.73 -6.54 -0.02
N THR A 273 29.58 -6.71 -1.34
CA THR A 273 29.40 -5.61 -2.30
C THR A 273 27.93 -5.21 -2.48
N SER A 274 26.99 -6.03 -1.98
CA SER A 274 25.57 -5.76 -2.02
C SER A 274 25.21 -4.49 -1.22
N LEU A 275 24.34 -3.68 -1.81
CA LEU A 275 23.70 -2.55 -1.13
C LEU A 275 22.86 -3.03 0.07
N PHE A 276 22.19 -4.17 -0.05
CA PHE A 276 21.47 -4.76 1.07
C PHE A 276 22.40 -5.17 2.21
N HIS A 277 23.56 -5.79 1.92
CA HIS A 277 24.58 -6.09 2.93
C HIS A 277 25.01 -4.81 3.68
N ALA A 278 25.31 -3.74 2.94
CA ALA A 278 25.67 -2.46 3.52
C ALA A 278 24.55 -1.89 4.42
N MET A 279 23.30 -1.95 3.97
CA MET A 279 22.14 -1.52 4.78
C MET A 279 21.96 -2.38 6.02
N ALA A 280 22.14 -3.70 5.93
CA ALA A 280 22.05 -4.62 7.06
C ALA A 280 23.13 -4.35 8.12
N ARG A 281 24.34 -4.01 7.67
CA ARG A 281 25.43 -3.59 8.55
C ARG A 281 25.14 -2.25 9.23
N GLU A 282 24.66 -1.26 8.47
CA GLU A 282 24.23 0.05 9.01
C GLU A 282 23.10 -0.10 10.05
N ALA A 283 22.21 -1.08 9.86
CA ALA A 283 21.12 -1.39 10.76
C ALA A 283 21.50 -2.30 11.95
N ASN A 284 22.79 -2.65 12.10
CA ASN A 284 23.31 -3.57 13.13
C ASN A 284 22.63 -4.95 13.16
N ILE A 285 22.22 -5.47 11.99
CA ILE A 285 21.61 -6.81 11.87
C ILE A 285 22.68 -7.88 11.72
N ILE A 286 23.80 -7.53 11.09
CA ILE A 286 24.98 -8.39 10.97
C ILE A 286 26.14 -7.74 11.71
N SER A 287 26.90 -8.55 12.45
CA SER A 287 28.11 -8.10 13.15
C SER A 287 29.24 -7.84 12.16
N SER A 288 30.12 -6.91 12.53
CA SER A 288 31.32 -6.52 11.78
C SER A 288 32.26 -7.68 11.47
#